data_AF-A0A2V8PIA1-F1
#
_entry.id   AF-A0A2V8PIA1-F1
#
_cell.length_a   1.000
_cell.length_b   1.000
_cell.length_c   1.000
_cell.angle_alpha   90.00
_cell.angle_beta   90.00
_cell.angle_gamma   90.00
#
_symmetry.space_group_name_H-M   'P 1'
#
loop_
_entity.id
_entity.type
_entity.pdbx_description
1 polymer ?
#
loop_
_entity_poly.entity_id
_entity_poly.type
_entity_poly.pdbx_seq_one_letter_code
_entity_poly.pdbx_strand_id
1 'polypeptide(L)'
;MHPRTPIKREAHQATDASQASAATISLSQGFTMLDLLIAATIMSIVISYALTEIVHAQTAALRHRAAQEFSTYLERARNDSIRRHATDPRQMARITILSNHSYSVAIDANGDGVIDAPVMVNMAEQKVVLGDPAPRTVMFDWLGRTVDSHLNVTQEPSVQVRNNSGTSLINVSDITQSSATQNFAVSSSRK
;
A
#
# COMPACT_ATOMS: atom_id res chain seq x y z
N MET A 1 -42.35 13.97 -91.22
CA MET A 1 -41.70 13.16 -90.18
C MET A 1 -42.81 12.69 -89.25
N HIS A 2 -43.13 11.40 -89.32
CA HIS A 2 -44.37 10.81 -88.84
C HIS A 2 -44.48 10.71 -87.30
N PRO A 3 -45.72 10.66 -86.77
CA PRO A 3 -46.05 10.64 -85.35
C PRO A 3 -46.01 9.21 -84.79
N ARG A 4 -46.07 9.05 -83.45
CA ARG A 4 -46.76 7.93 -82.80
C ARG A 4 -46.98 8.17 -81.31
N THR A 5 -48.23 8.47 -81.01
CA THR A 5 -48.93 8.39 -79.71
C THR A 5 -49.16 6.93 -79.28
N PRO A 6 -49.58 6.68 -78.02
CA PRO A 6 -49.19 5.49 -77.26
C PRO A 6 -50.07 4.26 -77.50
N ILE A 7 -49.46 3.09 -77.31
CA ILE A 7 -50.14 1.79 -77.28
C ILE A 7 -50.78 1.60 -75.91
N LYS A 8 -52.11 1.57 -75.91
CA LYS A 8 -52.96 1.02 -74.86
C LYS A 8 -53.02 -0.50 -75.09
N ARG A 9 -52.70 -1.33 -74.09
CA ARG A 9 -53.01 -2.76 -74.10
C ARG A 9 -53.55 -3.17 -72.73
N GLU A 10 -54.74 -3.74 -72.79
CA GLU A 10 -55.57 -4.24 -71.71
C GLU A 10 -55.00 -5.54 -71.12
N ALA A 11 -55.31 -5.83 -69.85
CA ALA A 11 -55.89 -7.10 -69.41
C ALA A 11 -55.80 -7.27 -67.89
N HIS A 12 -56.98 -7.49 -67.29
CA HIS A 12 -57.25 -8.50 -66.26
C HIS A 12 -56.44 -8.48 -64.95
N GLN A 13 -57.14 -8.22 -63.84
CA GLN A 13 -57.75 -9.28 -62.99
C GLN A 13 -57.73 -8.83 -61.53
N ALA A 14 -58.91 -8.68 -60.94
CA ALA A 14 -59.07 -8.53 -59.49
C ALA A 14 -58.74 -9.85 -58.79
N THR A 15 -57.99 -9.81 -57.69
CA THR A 15 -58.29 -10.59 -56.47
C THR A 15 -57.35 -10.23 -55.31
N ASP A 16 -57.98 -10.04 -54.16
CA ASP A 16 -57.53 -10.45 -52.83
C ASP A 16 -56.32 -9.79 -52.17
N ALA A 17 -56.66 -8.90 -51.24
CA ALA A 17 -56.43 -9.10 -49.82
C ALA A 17 -55.13 -9.81 -49.42
N SER A 18 -54.18 -9.04 -48.91
CA SER A 18 -53.53 -9.41 -47.65
C SER A 18 -52.88 -8.18 -47.02
N GLN A 19 -53.38 -7.84 -45.84
CA GLN A 19 -52.75 -6.94 -44.90
C GLN A 19 -51.37 -7.53 -44.52
N ALA A 20 -50.29 -7.04 -45.11
CA ALA A 20 -48.97 -7.15 -44.48
C ALA A 20 -48.82 -6.01 -43.47
N SER A 21 -49.62 -6.08 -42.40
CA SER A 21 -49.43 -5.27 -41.21
C SER A 21 -48.08 -5.64 -40.58
N ALA A 22 -47.39 -4.60 -40.09
CA ALA A 22 -46.06 -4.66 -39.53
C ALA A 22 -45.94 -5.70 -38.40
N ALA A 23 -45.03 -6.66 -38.58
CA ALA A 23 -44.50 -7.44 -37.47
C ALA A 23 -43.29 -6.71 -36.88
N THR A 24 -43.55 -5.65 -36.11
CA THR A 24 -42.55 -5.14 -35.16
C THR A 24 -42.54 -6.09 -33.97
N ILE A 25 -41.58 -7.02 -33.93
CA ILE A 25 -41.32 -7.83 -32.73
C ILE A 25 -40.58 -6.92 -31.73
N SER A 26 -41.33 -6.13 -30.97
CA SER A 26 -40.82 -5.54 -29.73
C SER A 26 -41.01 -6.56 -28.62
N LEU A 27 -40.04 -7.46 -28.47
CA LEU A 27 -39.93 -8.32 -27.29
C LEU A 27 -39.46 -7.46 -26.11
N SER A 28 -40.39 -6.71 -25.53
CA SER A 28 -40.24 -6.06 -24.24
C SER A 28 -40.43 -7.12 -23.14
N GLN A 29 -39.46 -8.03 -22.97
CA GLN A 29 -39.40 -8.84 -21.76
C GLN A 29 -39.06 -7.92 -20.59
N GLY A 30 -40.08 -7.47 -19.88
CA GLY A 30 -39.94 -6.69 -18.66
C GLY A 30 -39.24 -7.52 -17.58
N PHE A 31 -38.23 -6.93 -16.96
CA PHE A 31 -37.51 -7.53 -15.84
C PHE A 31 -38.49 -7.79 -14.69
N THR A 32 -38.52 -9.01 -14.17
CA THR A 32 -39.47 -9.33 -13.09
C THR A 32 -38.99 -8.69 -11.78
N MET A 33 -39.91 -8.32 -10.89
CA MET A 33 -39.55 -7.77 -9.57
C MET A 33 -38.68 -8.75 -8.76
N LEU A 34 -38.88 -10.06 -9.00
CA LEU A 34 -38.08 -11.14 -8.43
C LEU A 34 -36.63 -11.11 -8.95
N ASP A 35 -36.43 -10.91 -10.25
CA ASP A 35 -35.09 -10.80 -10.84
C ASP A 35 -34.33 -9.60 -10.26
N LEU A 36 -35.03 -8.51 -9.97
CA LEU A 36 -34.43 -7.33 -9.33
C LEU A 36 -34.02 -7.60 -7.88
N LEU A 37 -34.83 -8.35 -7.14
CA LEU A 37 -34.50 -8.75 -5.78
C LEU A 37 -33.30 -9.72 -5.75
N ILE A 38 -33.25 -10.67 -6.68
CA ILE A 38 -32.12 -11.59 -6.81
C ILE A 38 -30.84 -10.83 -7.19
N ALA A 39 -30.92 -9.95 -8.20
CA ALA A 39 -29.79 -9.13 -8.62
C ALA A 39 -29.28 -8.21 -7.51
N ALA A 40 -30.17 -7.56 -6.75
CA ALA A 40 -29.81 -6.73 -5.61
C ALA A 40 -29.12 -7.53 -4.51
N THR A 41 -29.59 -8.74 -4.22
CA THR A 41 -28.99 -9.62 -3.22
C THR A 41 -27.57 -10.04 -3.61
N ILE A 42 -27.38 -10.46 -4.87
CA ILE A 42 -26.05 -10.82 -5.40
C ILE A 42 -25.11 -9.62 -5.32
N MET A 43 -25.58 -8.43 -5.72
CA MET A 43 -24.79 -7.20 -5.67
C MET A 43 -24.38 -6.84 -4.24
N SER A 44 -25.29 -6.99 -3.25
CA SER A 44 -24.97 -6.75 -1.83
C SER A 44 -23.88 -7.67 -1.30
N ILE A 45 -23.90 -8.95 -1.70
CA ILE A 45 -22.87 -9.93 -1.31
C ILE A 45 -21.51 -9.50 -1.88
N VAL A 46 -21.45 -9.16 -3.16
CA VAL A 46 -20.21 -8.73 -3.83
C VAL A 46 -19.64 -7.46 -3.19
N ILE A 47 -20.49 -6.45 -2.92
CA ILE A 47 -20.07 -5.21 -2.26
C ILE A 47 -19.48 -5.48 -0.87
N SER A 48 -20.09 -6.40 -0.10
CA SER A 48 -19.63 -6.73 1.26
C SER A 48 -18.22 -7.34 1.25
N TYR A 49 -17.94 -8.25 0.30
CA TYR A 49 -16.62 -8.82 0.13
C TYR A 49 -15.60 -7.76 -0.31
N ALA A 50 -15.96 -6.91 -1.28
CA ALA A 50 -15.08 -5.85 -1.76
C ALA A 50 -14.67 -4.86 -0.66
N LEU A 51 -15.61 -4.46 0.20
CA LEU A 51 -15.32 -3.56 1.33
C LEU A 51 -14.33 -4.18 2.32
N THR A 52 -14.44 -5.49 2.57
CA THR A 52 -13.56 -6.20 3.49
C THR A 52 -12.11 -6.21 2.97
N GLU A 53 -11.91 -6.44 1.68
CA GLU A 53 -10.58 -6.42 1.06
C GLU A 53 -9.93 -5.03 1.13
N ILE A 54 -10.69 -3.96 0.91
CA ILE A 54 -10.19 -2.59 0.97
C ILE A 54 -9.68 -2.25 2.38
N VAL A 55 -10.43 -2.61 3.44
CA VAL A 55 -10.02 -2.34 4.82
C VAL A 55 -8.74 -3.11 5.18
N HIS A 56 -8.62 -4.37 4.74
CA HIS A 56 -7.40 -5.15 4.93
C HIS A 56 -6.20 -4.53 4.17
N ALA A 57 -6.41 -4.08 2.94
CA ALA A 57 -5.37 -3.41 2.16
C ALA A 57 -4.89 -2.10 2.82
N GLN A 58 -5.82 -1.29 3.35
CA GLN A 58 -5.48 -0.05 4.04
C GLN A 58 -4.65 -0.30 5.31
N THR A 59 -5.04 -1.29 6.12
CA THR A 59 -4.28 -1.63 7.33
C THR A 59 -2.89 -2.18 6.99
N ALA A 60 -2.76 -2.99 5.94
CA ALA A 60 -1.44 -3.43 5.46
C ALA A 60 -0.58 -2.26 4.96
N ALA A 61 -1.17 -1.30 4.25
CA ALA A 61 -0.48 -0.10 3.76
C ALA A 61 0.04 0.78 4.91
N LEU A 62 -0.73 0.95 6.00
CA LEU A 62 -0.29 1.68 7.18
C LEU A 62 0.95 1.04 7.83
N ARG A 63 0.93 -0.29 8.02
CA ARG A 63 2.10 -1.04 8.53
C ARG A 63 3.31 -0.88 7.63
N HIS A 64 3.11 -0.91 6.31
CA HIS A 64 4.21 -0.78 5.36
C HIS A 64 4.84 0.61 5.42
N ARG A 65 4.02 1.68 5.43
CA ARG A 65 4.50 3.06 5.57
C ARG A 65 5.26 3.27 6.88
N ALA A 66 4.71 2.79 7.98
CA ALA A 66 5.35 2.81 9.30
C ALA A 66 6.73 2.13 9.28
N ALA A 67 6.83 0.95 8.65
CA ALA A 67 8.08 0.22 8.53
C ALA A 67 9.11 0.95 7.64
N GLN A 68 8.67 1.53 6.52
CA GLN A 68 9.51 2.32 5.63
C GLN A 68 10.02 3.60 6.30
N GLU A 69 9.17 4.28 7.04
CA GLU A 69 9.54 5.48 7.78
C GLU A 69 10.62 5.16 8.84
N PHE A 70 10.42 4.09 9.61
CA PHE A 70 11.42 3.64 10.58
C PHE A 70 12.75 3.23 9.92
N SER A 71 12.70 2.49 8.81
CA SER A 71 13.90 2.14 8.02
C SER A 71 14.62 3.38 7.51
N THR A 72 13.87 4.38 7.03
CA THR A 72 14.42 5.65 6.55
C THR A 72 15.14 6.39 7.67
N TYR A 73 14.59 6.39 8.88
CA TYR A 73 15.27 6.99 10.03
C TYR A 73 16.54 6.22 10.42
N LEU A 74 16.53 4.89 10.37
CA LEU A 74 17.75 4.09 10.60
C LEU A 74 18.85 4.43 9.60
N GLU A 75 18.52 4.53 8.31
CA GLU A 75 19.47 4.92 7.27
C GLU A 75 19.99 6.34 7.47
N ARG A 76 19.10 7.28 7.81
CA ARG A 76 19.49 8.67 8.11
C ARG A 76 20.42 8.74 9.31
N ALA A 77 20.11 8.03 10.39
CA ALA A 77 20.96 7.97 11.58
C ALA A 77 22.33 7.37 11.25
N ARG A 78 22.37 6.27 10.50
CA ARG A 78 23.64 5.67 10.06
C ARG A 78 24.48 6.66 9.24
N ASN A 79 23.88 7.25 8.21
CA ASN A 79 24.57 8.18 7.32
C ASN A 79 25.04 9.43 8.07
N ASP A 80 24.28 9.89 9.05
CA ASP A 80 24.66 11.01 9.90
C ASP A 80 25.90 10.70 10.76
N SER A 81 25.93 9.55 11.44
CA SER A 81 27.12 9.11 12.20
C SER A 81 28.36 8.96 11.33
N ILE A 82 28.21 8.42 10.11
CA ILE A 82 29.31 8.29 9.14
C ILE A 82 29.80 9.66 8.71
N ARG A 83 28.90 10.55 8.29
CA ARG A 83 29.23 11.90 7.80
C ARG A 83 29.99 12.68 8.87
N ARG A 84 29.51 12.67 10.11
CA ARG A 84 30.12 13.41 11.23
C ARG A 84 31.32 12.70 11.86
N HIS A 85 31.66 11.50 11.40
CA HIS A 85 32.73 10.68 11.98
C HIS A 85 32.60 10.53 13.50
N ALA A 86 31.38 10.27 13.98
CA ALA A 86 31.09 10.23 15.40
C ALA A 86 31.83 9.07 16.10
N THR A 87 32.70 9.39 17.05
CA THR A 87 33.47 8.43 17.85
C THR A 87 33.03 8.39 19.32
N ASP A 88 32.44 9.48 19.82
CA ASP A 88 31.85 9.56 21.16
C ASP A 88 30.38 9.10 21.13
N PRO A 89 29.95 8.20 22.03
CA PRO A 89 28.54 7.81 22.20
C PRO A 89 27.54 8.98 22.28
N ARG A 90 27.97 10.13 22.79
CA ARG A 90 27.13 11.33 22.91
C ARG A 90 26.88 12.02 21.57
N GLN A 91 27.81 11.86 20.64
CA GLN A 91 27.76 12.45 19.30
C GLN A 91 27.25 11.45 18.26
N MET A 92 27.14 10.17 18.59
CA MET A 92 26.58 9.17 17.70
C MET A 92 25.08 9.39 17.47
N ALA A 93 24.67 9.31 16.21
CA ALA A 93 23.26 9.23 15.88
C ALA A 93 22.66 7.96 16.50
N ARG A 94 21.46 8.11 17.05
CA ARG A 94 20.81 7.02 17.78
C ARG A 94 19.30 7.03 17.61
N ILE A 95 18.74 5.83 17.65
CA ILE A 95 17.30 5.61 17.68
C ILE A 95 16.99 4.84 18.95
N THR A 96 16.09 5.38 19.77
CA THR A 96 15.66 4.76 21.02
C THR A 96 14.20 4.38 20.93
N ILE A 97 13.93 3.08 20.94
CA ILE A 97 12.58 2.53 21.08
C ILE A 97 12.21 2.67 22.55
N LEU A 98 11.24 3.54 22.85
CA LEU A 98 10.83 3.88 24.22
C LEU A 98 9.70 2.99 24.70
N SER A 99 8.77 2.69 23.79
CA SER A 99 7.62 1.83 24.02
C SER A 99 7.32 1.04 22.75
N ASN A 100 6.36 0.14 22.87
CA ASN A 100 5.80 -0.58 21.74
C ASN A 100 5.07 0.31 20.72
N HIS A 101 4.85 1.60 20.98
CA HIS A 101 4.21 2.54 20.05
C HIS A 101 5.04 3.80 19.77
N SER A 102 6.23 3.93 20.34
CA SER A 102 6.99 5.18 20.23
C SER A 102 8.49 4.95 20.21
N TYR A 103 9.16 5.73 19.37
CA TYR A 103 10.61 5.79 19.31
C TYR A 103 11.08 7.24 19.19
N SER A 104 12.28 7.53 19.65
CA SER A 104 12.95 8.82 19.47
C SER A 104 14.14 8.68 18.52
N VAL A 105 14.32 9.65 17.65
CA VAL A 105 15.45 9.74 16.72
C VAL A 105 16.30 10.95 17.10
N ALA A 106 17.59 10.74 17.36
CA ALA A 106 18.55 11.81 17.60
C ALA A 106 19.62 11.76 16.50
N ILE A 107 19.60 12.76 15.63
CA ILE A 107 20.50 12.95 14.48
C ILE A 107 20.82 14.44 14.37
N ASP A 108 21.87 14.78 13.63
CA ASP A 108 22.07 16.14 13.14
C ASP A 108 21.22 16.35 11.87
N ALA A 109 20.02 16.91 12.04
CA ALA A 109 19.08 17.13 10.96
C ALA A 109 19.38 18.42 10.17
N ASN A 110 20.07 19.37 10.79
CA ASN A 110 20.36 20.68 10.21
C ASN A 110 21.75 20.74 9.50
N GLY A 111 22.62 19.77 9.77
CA GLY A 111 23.93 19.60 9.16
C GLY A 111 25.08 20.33 9.87
N ASP A 112 24.88 20.92 11.05
CA ASP A 112 25.86 21.75 11.77
C ASP A 112 26.95 20.98 12.52
N GLY A 113 26.87 19.65 12.54
CA GLY A 113 27.81 18.75 13.23
C GLY A 113 27.39 18.37 14.64
N VAL A 114 26.29 18.89 15.17
CA VAL A 114 25.78 18.65 16.53
C VAL A 114 24.48 17.84 16.44
N ILE A 115 24.32 16.88 17.36
CA ILE A 115 23.08 16.12 17.47
C ILE A 115 21.95 17.05 17.94
N ASP A 116 20.89 17.15 17.15
CA ASP A 116 19.68 17.90 17.50
C ASP A 116 18.91 17.22 18.65
N ALA A 117 17.96 17.96 19.22
CA ALA A 117 17.03 17.42 20.20
C ALA A 117 16.28 16.19 19.62
N PRO A 118 16.13 15.09 20.39
CA PRO A 118 15.49 13.89 19.88
C PRO A 118 14.05 14.15 19.41
N VAL A 119 13.75 13.76 18.17
CA VAL A 119 12.41 13.82 17.60
C VAL A 119 11.64 12.58 18.02
N MET A 120 10.47 12.78 18.65
CA MET A 120 9.59 11.70 19.10
C MET A 120 8.60 11.33 18.00
N VAL A 121 8.60 10.06 17.61
CA VAL A 121 7.62 9.52 16.66
C VAL A 121 6.64 8.63 17.43
N ASN A 122 5.35 8.96 17.33
CA ASN A 122 4.25 8.23 17.95
C ASN A 122 3.45 7.46 16.87
N MET A 123 3.34 6.16 17.05
CA MET A 123 2.68 5.22 16.14
C MET A 123 1.32 4.74 16.68
N ALA A 124 0.89 5.22 17.85
CA ALA A 124 -0.37 4.82 18.47
C ALA A 124 -1.58 5.09 17.57
N GLU A 125 -1.59 6.22 16.87
CA GLU A 125 -2.67 6.59 15.94
C GLU A 125 -2.70 5.69 14.69
N GLN A 126 -1.55 5.12 14.32
CA GLN A 126 -1.40 4.28 13.13
C GLN A 126 -1.85 2.83 13.37
N LYS A 127 -2.22 2.47 14.61
CA LYS A 127 -2.54 1.09 15.06
C LYS A 127 -1.42 0.10 14.74
N VAL A 128 -0.18 0.57 14.84
CA VAL A 128 1.04 -0.20 14.56
C VAL A 128 1.85 -0.32 15.84
N VAL A 129 2.44 -1.49 16.06
CA VAL A 129 3.17 -1.85 17.28
C VAL A 129 4.58 -2.32 16.90
N LEU A 130 5.59 -1.85 17.62
CA LEU A 130 6.94 -2.38 17.59
C LEU A 130 7.02 -3.64 18.47
N GLY A 131 7.47 -4.76 17.89
CA GLY A 131 7.42 -6.07 18.51
C GLY A 131 8.60 -6.43 19.44
N ASP A 132 9.57 -5.53 19.57
CA ASP A 132 10.78 -5.76 20.36
C ASP A 132 10.59 -5.31 21.82
N PRO A 133 11.34 -5.90 22.78
CA PRO A 133 11.35 -5.41 24.15
C PRO A 133 11.87 -3.97 24.20
N ALA A 134 11.03 -3.06 24.73
CA ALA A 134 11.39 -1.69 25.04
C ALA A 134 11.75 -1.56 26.53
N PRO A 135 12.66 -0.63 26.91
CA PRO A 135 13.39 0.30 26.05
C PRO A 135 14.63 -0.33 25.41
N ARG A 136 14.96 0.08 24.17
CA ARG A 136 16.16 -0.33 23.44
C ARG A 136 16.73 0.83 22.65
N THR A 137 18.05 0.99 22.66
CA THR A 137 18.74 2.02 21.87
C THR A 137 19.66 1.38 20.86
N VAL A 138 19.55 1.81 19.61
CA VAL A 138 20.46 1.46 18.52
C VAL A 138 21.31 2.70 18.22
N MET A 139 22.63 2.56 18.26
CA MET A 139 23.58 3.62 17.95
C MET A 139 24.45 3.20 16.78
N PHE A 140 24.92 4.17 15.99
CA PHE A 140 25.82 3.91 14.87
C PHE A 140 27.17 4.58 15.09
N ASP A 141 28.25 3.83 14.87
CA ASP A 141 29.61 4.37 14.85
C ASP A 141 29.92 5.06 13.49
N TRP A 142 31.10 5.68 13.40
CA TRP A 142 31.58 6.33 12.17
C TRP A 142 31.77 5.38 10.98
N LEU A 143 31.82 4.06 11.22
CA LEU A 143 31.86 3.03 10.19
C LEU A 143 30.45 2.55 9.77
N GLY A 144 29.40 3.09 10.41
CA GLY A 144 28.02 2.72 10.15
C GLY A 144 27.63 1.35 10.71
N ARG A 145 28.39 0.83 11.69
CA ARG A 145 28.08 -0.39 12.43
C ARG A 145 27.25 -0.05 13.65
N THR A 146 26.39 -0.97 14.05
CA THR A 146 25.65 -0.82 15.30
C THR A 146 26.55 -1.04 16.51
N VAL A 147 26.42 -0.16 17.50
CA VAL A 147 27.19 -0.22 18.75
C VAL A 147 26.28 -0.02 19.95
N ASP A 148 26.70 -0.57 21.09
CA ASP A 148 26.08 -0.27 22.39
C ASP A 148 26.60 1.04 23.00
N SER A 149 26.11 1.39 24.19
CA SER A 149 26.57 2.57 24.94
C SER A 149 28.05 2.51 25.37
N HIS A 150 28.68 1.34 25.29
CA HIS A 150 30.08 1.10 25.62
C HIS A 150 30.97 0.98 24.38
N LEU A 151 30.44 1.31 23.18
CA LEU A 151 31.14 1.23 21.90
C LEU A 151 31.50 -0.19 21.44
N ASN A 152 30.89 -1.21 22.03
CA ASN A 152 31.03 -2.56 21.52
C ASN A 152 30.17 -2.71 20.27
N VAL A 153 30.74 -3.28 19.20
CA VAL A 153 29.98 -3.60 18.00
C VAL A 153 28.93 -4.65 18.36
N THR A 154 27.66 -4.31 18.21
CA THR A 154 26.53 -5.21 18.43
C THR A 154 25.98 -5.66 17.09
N GLN A 155 25.53 -6.90 16.99
CA GLN A 155 24.71 -7.34 15.88
C GLN A 155 23.26 -7.14 16.30
N GLU A 156 22.68 -6.00 15.93
CA GLU A 156 21.32 -5.68 16.34
C GLU A 156 20.32 -6.59 15.61
N PRO A 157 19.43 -7.29 16.35
CA PRO A 157 18.38 -8.10 15.75
C PRO A 157 17.36 -7.22 15.01
N SER A 158 16.57 -7.87 14.16
CA SER A 158 15.51 -7.22 13.39
C SER A 158 14.43 -6.62 14.29
N VAL A 159 13.94 -5.44 13.91
CA VAL A 159 12.81 -4.77 14.55
C VAL A 159 11.52 -5.21 13.87
N GLN A 160 10.58 -5.71 14.66
CA GLN A 160 9.25 -6.10 14.18
C GLN A 160 8.29 -4.92 14.18
N VAL A 161 7.56 -4.71 13.09
CA VAL A 161 6.46 -3.75 12.97
C VAL A 161 5.18 -4.51 12.69
N ARG A 162 4.21 -4.46 13.62
CA ARG A 162 3.05 -5.36 13.65
C ARG A 162 1.75 -4.58 13.67
N ASN A 163 0.72 -5.11 13.03
CA ASN A 163 -0.67 -4.71 13.23
C ASN A 163 -1.60 -5.89 12.90
N ASN A 164 -2.92 -5.66 12.90
CA ASN A 164 -3.92 -6.69 12.64
C ASN A 164 -3.81 -7.33 11.23
N SER A 165 -3.09 -6.69 10.29
CA SER A 165 -2.86 -7.24 8.95
C SER A 165 -1.64 -8.16 8.85
N GLY A 166 -0.72 -8.13 9.82
CA GLY A 166 0.51 -8.93 9.79
C GLY A 166 1.71 -8.28 10.46
N THR A 167 2.91 -8.75 10.09
CA THR A 167 4.21 -8.31 10.66
C THR A 167 5.19 -7.98 9.53
N SER A 168 5.87 -6.84 9.63
CA SER A 168 7.07 -6.49 8.85
C SER A 168 8.30 -6.69 9.72
N LEU A 169 9.38 -7.22 9.15
CA LEU A 169 10.68 -7.34 9.80
C LEU A 169 11.64 -6.33 9.17
N ILE A 170 12.32 -5.55 9.99
CA ILE A 170 13.32 -4.57 9.56
C ILE A 170 14.65 -5.02 10.12
N ASN A 171 15.54 -5.52 9.28
CA ASN A 171 16.83 -6.00 9.73
C ASN A 171 17.82 -4.83 9.86
N VAL A 172 18.14 -4.48 11.10
CA VAL A 172 19.07 -3.39 11.41
C VAL A 172 20.48 -3.71 10.88
N SER A 173 20.87 -4.99 10.91
CA SER A 173 22.17 -5.44 10.41
C SER A 173 22.28 -5.29 8.88
N ASP A 174 21.20 -5.54 8.13
CA ASP A 174 21.23 -5.40 6.66
C ASP A 174 21.39 -3.93 6.25
N ILE A 175 20.84 -2.99 7.04
CA ILE A 175 21.02 -1.55 6.81
C ILE A 175 22.50 -1.15 6.99
N THR A 176 23.25 -1.84 7.85
CA THR A 176 24.70 -1.61 8.01
C THR A 176 25.53 -2.12 6.83
N GLN A 177 25.02 -3.11 6.08
CA GLN A 177 25.71 -3.75 4.94
C GLN A 177 25.23 -3.23 3.58
N SER A 178 24.00 -2.70 3.51
CA SER A 178 23.34 -2.23 2.29
C SER A 178 23.83 -0.84 1.87
N SER A 179 25.10 -0.72 1.53
CA SER A 179 25.57 0.31 0.59
C SER A 179 25.58 -0.21 -0.86
N ALA A 180 25.25 -1.48 -1.09
CA ALA A 180 25.04 -2.06 -2.42
C ALA A 180 23.91 -3.11 -2.38
N THR A 181 22.89 -2.91 -3.20
CA THR A 181 21.82 -3.89 -3.52
C THR A 181 20.66 -3.98 -2.51
N GLN A 182 19.60 -3.19 -2.75
CA GLN A 182 18.28 -3.38 -2.15
C GLN A 182 17.66 -4.69 -2.65
N ASN A 183 17.70 -5.75 -1.84
CA ASN A 183 16.82 -6.91 -1.98
C ASN A 183 15.98 -7.03 -0.70
N PHE A 184 14.80 -6.41 -0.72
CA PHE A 184 13.81 -6.53 0.34
C PHE A 184 13.17 -7.92 0.31
N ALA A 185 13.62 -8.82 1.17
CA ALA A 185 12.92 -10.08 1.43
C ALA A 185 11.78 -9.83 2.44
N VAL A 186 10.59 -9.49 1.93
CA VAL A 186 9.36 -9.47 2.74
C VAL A 186 8.84 -10.91 2.85
N SER A 187 9.14 -11.59 3.96
CA SER A 187 8.52 -12.88 4.27
C SER A 187 7.14 -12.65 4.90
N SER A 188 6.08 -12.76 4.11
CA SER A 188 4.71 -12.80 4.62
C SER A 188 4.39 -14.20 5.14
N SER A 189 4.61 -14.45 6.43
CA SER A 189 4.09 -15.67 7.06
C SER A 189 2.59 -15.51 7.28
N ARG A 190 1.78 -16.12 6.40
CA ARG A 190 0.35 -16.37 6.66
C ARG A 190 0.25 -17.53 7.65
N LYS A 191 -0.47 -17.33 8.75
CA LYS A 191 -1.03 -18.42 9.55
C LYS A 191 -2.44 -18.71 9.05
#